data_AF-A0A957AUD8-F1
#
_entry.id   AF-A0A957AUD8-F1
#
_cell.length_a   1.000
_cell.length_b   1.000
_cell.length_c   1.000
_cell.angle_alpha   90.00
_cell.angle_beta   90.00
_cell.angle_gamma   90.00
#
_symmetry.space_group_name_H-M   'P 1'
#
loop_
_entity.id
_entity.type
_entity.pdbx_description
1 polymer ?
#
loop_
_entity_poly.entity_id
_entity_poly.type
_entity_poly.pdbx_seq_one_letter_code
_entity_poly.pdbx_strand_id
1 'polypeptide(L)'
;MTSTSNTTGPLSSSGATESRDVPFATRFKALAYGAVFVLLTTLVLAVQWPTSGRYALTVGEVSPADIRAPRSIDYISDTLTEEARQQAERRVADIYEPVRRVRSEQVDRAGEIFTLIDGLRADTSLSAAQKVEAIQELPDVQLEIADIASLLSLDDDAWERVKGEVPGALNVILLGEIRDTTLAAARRRVPSYIDLRDDTEAGVAIALVR
;
A
#
# COMPACT_ATOMS: atom_id res chain seq x y z
N MET A 1 -102.11 -11.26 34.55
CA MET A 1 -103.25 -10.98 33.65
C MET A 1 -102.78 -11.27 32.24
N THR A 2 -103.28 -12.15 31.41
CA THR A 2 -104.42 -13.11 31.39
C THR A 2 -104.10 -13.99 30.15
N SER A 3 -103.81 -15.27 30.33
CA SER A 3 -104.75 -16.40 30.26
C SER A 3 -105.13 -16.86 28.85
N THR A 4 -104.88 -18.16 28.61
CA THR A 4 -105.64 -19.14 27.78
C THR A 4 -105.65 -18.96 26.25
N SER A 5 -105.56 -19.99 25.40
CA SER A 5 -105.96 -21.40 25.55
C SER A 5 -105.29 -22.32 24.51
N ASN A 6 -105.24 -23.59 24.90
CA ASN A 6 -104.86 -24.80 24.17
C ASN A 6 -105.74 -25.06 22.92
N THR A 7 -105.21 -25.76 21.90
CA THR A 7 -105.95 -26.77 21.10
C THR A 7 -104.98 -27.66 20.31
N THR A 8 -105.22 -28.96 20.45
CA THR A 8 -104.60 -30.16 19.88
C THR A 8 -104.84 -30.39 18.38
N GLY A 9 -103.87 -31.01 17.69
CA GLY A 9 -104.13 -31.96 16.58
C GLY A 9 -103.23 -31.83 15.34
N PRO A 10 -102.84 -32.93 14.67
CA PRO A 10 -101.59 -33.05 13.90
C PRO A 10 -101.78 -33.13 12.37
N LEU A 11 -100.68 -33.11 11.59
CA LEU A 11 -100.35 -34.03 10.47
C LEU A 11 -99.40 -33.41 9.43
N SER A 12 -98.34 -34.18 9.12
CA SER A 12 -97.86 -34.54 7.79
C SER A 12 -97.50 -33.43 6.77
N SER A 13 -96.21 -33.34 6.42
CA SER A 13 -95.75 -34.00 5.18
C SER A 13 -94.24 -33.80 4.97
N SER A 14 -93.56 -34.94 4.93
CA SER A 14 -92.16 -35.12 4.59
C SER A 14 -91.94 -34.76 3.11
N GLY A 15 -91.11 -33.75 2.84
CA GLY A 15 -90.60 -33.46 1.50
C GLY A 15 -89.59 -34.53 1.09
N ALA A 16 -90.08 -35.55 0.40
CA ALA A 16 -89.30 -36.65 -0.14
C ALA A 16 -88.15 -36.12 -1.03
N THR A 17 -86.93 -36.58 -0.76
CA THR A 17 -85.81 -36.49 -1.69
C THR A 17 -86.17 -37.31 -2.93
N GLU A 18 -86.54 -36.63 -4.00
CA GLU A 18 -86.75 -37.20 -5.33
C GLU A 18 -85.43 -37.79 -5.83
N SER A 19 -85.20 -39.07 -5.51
CA SER A 19 -84.13 -39.86 -6.10
C SER A 19 -84.47 -40.05 -7.57
N ARG A 20 -83.95 -39.16 -8.43
CA ARG A 20 -83.97 -39.35 -9.87
C ARG A 20 -83.23 -40.64 -10.20
N ASP A 21 -84.01 -41.70 -10.41
CA ASP A 21 -83.55 -42.99 -10.91
C ASP A 21 -83.04 -42.82 -12.34
N VAL A 22 -81.75 -42.51 -12.45
CA VAL A 22 -81.07 -42.49 -13.74
C VAL A 22 -81.01 -43.93 -14.28
N PRO A 23 -81.45 -44.16 -15.53
CA PRO A 23 -81.49 -45.51 -16.09
C PRO A 23 -80.10 -46.14 -16.08
N PHE A 24 -80.01 -47.45 -15.82
CA PHE A 24 -78.76 -48.20 -15.69
C PHE A 24 -77.77 -47.95 -16.85
N ALA A 25 -78.28 -47.76 -18.07
CA ALA A 25 -77.49 -47.43 -19.25
C ALA A 25 -76.72 -46.09 -19.14
N THR A 26 -77.28 -45.08 -18.46
CA THR A 26 -76.63 -43.78 -18.26
C THR A 26 -75.50 -43.87 -17.23
N ARG A 27 -75.68 -44.68 -16.18
CA ARG A 27 -74.61 -44.97 -15.21
C ARG A 27 -73.45 -45.71 -15.87
N PHE A 28 -73.73 -46.68 -16.74
CA PHE A 28 -72.70 -47.40 -17.49
C PHE A 28 -71.93 -46.49 -18.46
N LYS A 29 -72.62 -45.60 -19.18
CA LYS A 29 -71.99 -44.60 -20.04
C LYS A 29 -71.10 -43.63 -19.27
N ALA A 30 -71.57 -43.11 -18.13
CA ALA A 30 -70.78 -42.21 -17.29
C ALA A 30 -69.51 -42.89 -16.76
N LEU A 31 -69.60 -44.17 -16.37
CA LEU A 31 -68.47 -44.95 -15.89
C LEU A 31 -67.46 -45.23 -17.02
N ALA A 32 -67.94 -45.49 -18.24
CA ALA A 32 -67.09 -45.64 -19.42
C ALA A 32 -66.34 -44.33 -19.77
N TYR A 33 -67.01 -43.18 -19.74
CA TYR A 33 -66.35 -41.89 -19.96
C TYR A 33 -65.32 -41.57 -18.87
N GLY A 34 -65.64 -41.88 -17.60
CA GLY A 34 -64.69 -41.74 -16.49
C GLY A 34 -63.44 -42.61 -16.68
N ALA A 35 -63.62 -43.87 -17.08
CA ALA A 35 -62.50 -44.77 -17.35
C ALA A 35 -61.62 -44.28 -18.52
N VAL A 36 -62.25 -43.79 -19.61
CA VAL A 36 -61.52 -43.21 -20.74
C VAL A 36 -60.75 -41.96 -20.33
N PHE A 37 -61.33 -41.09 -19.50
CA PHE A 37 -60.65 -39.88 -19.00
C PHE A 37 -59.45 -40.21 -18.12
N VAL A 38 -59.59 -41.15 -17.20
CA VAL A 38 -58.48 -41.62 -16.36
C VAL A 38 -57.38 -42.21 -17.24
N LEU A 39 -57.74 -43.06 -18.21
CA LEU A 39 -56.77 -43.69 -19.11
C LEU A 39 -56.03 -42.66 -19.98
N LEU A 40 -56.72 -41.64 -20.51
CA LEU A 40 -56.11 -40.54 -21.25
C LEU A 40 -55.18 -39.71 -20.38
N THR A 41 -55.60 -39.41 -19.14
CA THR A 41 -54.78 -38.61 -18.20
C THR A 41 -53.53 -39.37 -17.80
N THR A 42 -53.66 -40.68 -17.49
CA THR A 42 -52.51 -41.55 -17.22
C THR A 42 -51.60 -41.65 -18.42
N LEU A 43 -52.13 -41.72 -19.64
CA LEU A 43 -51.32 -41.75 -20.87
C LEU A 43 -50.54 -40.44 -21.07
N VAL A 44 -51.19 -39.28 -20.87
CA VAL A 44 -50.54 -37.97 -20.98
C VAL A 44 -49.43 -37.80 -19.93
N LEU A 45 -49.64 -38.26 -18.70
CA LEU A 45 -48.61 -38.20 -17.65
C LEU A 45 -47.50 -39.24 -17.83
N ALA A 46 -47.81 -40.41 -18.41
CA ALA A 46 -46.84 -41.46 -18.68
C ALA A 46 -45.96 -41.14 -19.90
N VAL A 47 -46.51 -40.45 -20.90
CA VAL A 47 -45.76 -39.91 -22.04
C VAL A 47 -45.08 -38.62 -21.59
N GLN A 48 -44.05 -38.77 -20.77
CA GLN A 48 -43.12 -37.69 -20.45
C GLN A 48 -42.33 -37.40 -21.73
N TRP A 49 -42.65 -36.29 -22.42
CA TRP A 49 -41.86 -35.84 -23.57
C TRP A 49 -40.38 -35.73 -23.14
N PRO A 50 -39.44 -36.44 -23.77
CA PRO A 50 -38.04 -36.52 -23.32
C PRO A 50 -37.22 -35.24 -23.59
N THR A 51 -37.87 -34.10 -23.87
CA THR A 51 -37.21 -32.84 -24.25
C THR A 51 -36.68 -32.04 -23.07
N SER A 52 -36.96 -32.46 -21.84
CA SER A 52 -36.53 -31.76 -20.63
C SER A 52 -35.38 -32.50 -19.95
N GLY A 53 -34.14 -32.21 -20.37
CA GLY A 53 -32.97 -32.39 -19.50
C GLY A 53 -32.02 -33.55 -19.79
N ARG A 54 -32.04 -34.15 -20.98
CA ARG A 54 -30.94 -35.04 -21.41
C ARG A 54 -29.91 -34.26 -22.21
N TYR A 55 -29.05 -33.52 -21.51
CA TYR A 55 -27.79 -33.07 -22.11
C TYR A 55 -26.95 -34.32 -22.35
N ALA A 56 -26.90 -34.77 -23.61
CA ALA A 56 -26.07 -35.88 -24.05
C ALA A 56 -24.61 -35.39 -24.12
N LEU A 57 -23.98 -35.23 -22.96
CA LEU A 57 -22.57 -34.88 -22.87
C LEU A 57 -21.75 -36.13 -23.18
N THR A 58 -21.11 -36.15 -24.35
CA THR A 58 -20.19 -37.21 -24.75
C THR A 58 -18.82 -36.93 -24.14
N VAL A 59 -18.17 -37.97 -23.61
CA VAL A 59 -16.83 -37.83 -23.00
C VAL A 59 -15.87 -37.26 -24.04
N GLY A 60 -15.37 -36.04 -23.80
CA GLY A 60 -14.47 -35.30 -24.70
C GLY A 60 -15.00 -33.98 -25.26
N GLU A 61 -16.28 -33.66 -25.04
CA GLU A 61 -16.88 -32.38 -25.46
C GLU A 61 -16.76 -31.31 -24.37
N VAL A 62 -16.43 -30.07 -24.74
CA VAL A 62 -16.38 -28.95 -23.81
C VAL A 62 -17.79 -28.55 -23.37
N SER A 63 -17.99 -28.34 -22.06
CA SER A 63 -19.30 -27.95 -21.52
C SER A 63 -19.75 -26.61 -22.12
N PRO A 64 -20.99 -26.49 -22.64
CA PRO A 64 -21.52 -25.24 -23.17
C PRO A 64 -21.88 -24.21 -22.08
N ALA A 65 -21.77 -24.58 -20.80
CA ALA A 65 -22.05 -23.70 -19.67
C ALA A 65 -21.05 -23.90 -18.52
N ASP A 66 -20.73 -22.79 -17.84
CA ASP A 66 -19.89 -22.78 -16.64
C ASP A 66 -20.69 -23.32 -15.45
N ILE A 67 -20.29 -24.47 -14.92
CA ILE A 67 -20.87 -25.03 -13.69
C ILE A 67 -20.07 -24.48 -12.50
N ARG A 68 -20.64 -23.53 -11.76
CA ARG A 68 -20.02 -22.97 -10.54
C ARG A 68 -20.34 -23.84 -9.32
N ALA A 69 -19.34 -24.06 -8.48
CA ALA A 69 -19.52 -24.78 -7.22
C ALA A 69 -20.37 -23.96 -6.22
N PRO A 70 -21.27 -24.59 -5.43
CA PRO A 70 -22.08 -23.91 -4.42
C PRO A 70 -21.29 -23.30 -3.26
N ARG A 71 -20.00 -23.63 -3.13
CA ARG A 71 -19.09 -23.14 -2.10
C ARG A 71 -17.74 -22.78 -2.71
N SER A 72 -17.19 -21.63 -2.33
CA SER A 72 -15.79 -21.32 -2.58
C SER A 72 -14.91 -22.09 -1.59
N ILE A 73 -13.76 -22.56 -2.06
CA ILE A 73 -12.69 -23.04 -1.20
C ILE A 73 -11.54 -22.08 -1.46
N ASP A 74 -11.25 -21.21 -0.50
CA ASP A 74 -10.13 -20.30 -0.59
C ASP A 74 -8.87 -21.08 -0.18
N TYR A 75 -7.96 -21.29 -1.14
CA TYR A 75 -6.66 -21.92 -0.87
C TYR A 75 -5.65 -20.82 -0.52
N ILE A 76 -5.23 -20.80 0.74
CA ILE A 76 -4.14 -19.94 1.21
C ILE A 76 -2.84 -20.59 0.73
N SER A 77 -2.21 -19.96 -0.27
CA SER A 77 -0.91 -20.39 -0.79
C SER A 77 0.19 -19.71 0.01
N ASP A 78 1.01 -20.51 0.69
CA ASP A 78 2.15 -20.00 1.48
C ASP A 78 3.10 -19.14 0.63
N THR A 79 3.30 -19.50 -0.66
CA THR A 79 4.17 -18.75 -1.58
C THR A 79 3.58 -17.39 -1.92
N LEU A 80 2.28 -17.31 -2.23
CA LEU A 80 1.63 -16.02 -2.53
C LEU A 80 1.54 -15.13 -1.30
N THR A 81 1.35 -15.71 -0.12
CA THR A 81 1.38 -14.99 1.15
C THR A 81 2.77 -14.42 1.43
N GLU A 82 3.83 -15.21 1.19
CA GLU A 82 5.21 -14.75 1.38
C GLU A 82 5.60 -13.66 0.38
N GLU A 83 5.21 -13.79 -0.89
CA GLU A 83 5.40 -12.74 -1.89
C GLU A 83 4.67 -11.45 -1.51
N ALA A 84 3.42 -11.55 -1.06
CA ALA A 84 2.65 -10.41 -0.59
C ALA A 84 3.30 -9.75 0.64
N ARG A 85 3.89 -10.54 1.54
CA ARG A 85 4.62 -10.06 2.72
C ARG A 85 5.88 -9.30 2.32
N GLN A 86 6.70 -9.86 1.43
CA GLN A 86 7.90 -9.18 0.91
C GLN A 86 7.55 -7.90 0.15
N GLN A 87 6.48 -7.90 -0.63
CA GLN A 87 6.01 -6.70 -1.31
C GLN A 87 5.50 -5.64 -0.32
N ALA A 88 4.90 -6.04 0.80
CA ALA A 88 4.48 -5.13 1.86
C ALA A 88 5.69 -4.55 2.59
N GLU A 89 6.70 -5.37 2.91
CA GLU A 89 7.97 -4.93 3.52
C GLU A 89 8.68 -3.90 2.64
N ARG A 90 8.82 -4.16 1.33
CA ARG A 90 9.43 -3.22 0.38
C ARG A 90 8.63 -1.92 0.18
N ARG A 91 7.34 -1.91 0.52
CA ARG A 91 6.47 -0.74 0.42
C ARG A 91 6.55 0.16 1.66
N VAL A 92 7.10 -0.33 2.76
CA VAL A 92 7.37 0.52 3.93
C VAL A 92 8.54 1.43 3.57
N ALA A 93 8.27 2.73 3.52
CA ALA A 93 9.33 3.72 3.33
C ALA A 93 10.17 3.79 4.61
N ASP A 94 11.48 3.90 4.45
CA ASP A 94 12.39 4.13 5.56
C ASP A 94 12.01 5.44 6.29
N ILE A 95 11.85 5.37 7.61
CA ILE A 95 11.57 6.54 8.46
C ILE A 95 12.90 6.99 9.07
N TYR A 96 13.41 8.12 8.59
CA TYR A 96 14.62 8.73 9.13
C TYR A 96 14.26 9.94 9.99
N GLU A 97 14.82 10.00 11.20
CA GLU A 97 14.70 11.18 12.06
C GLU A 97 15.93 12.08 11.90
N PRO A 98 15.76 13.36 11.49
CA PRO A 98 16.90 14.26 11.34
C PRO A 98 17.51 14.56 12.70
N VAL A 99 18.73 14.05 12.93
CA VAL A 99 19.48 14.25 14.17
C VAL A 99 20.00 15.69 14.22
N ARG A 100 19.18 16.61 14.75
CA ARG A 100 19.52 18.05 14.83
C ARG A 100 20.81 18.34 15.62
N ARG A 101 21.21 17.45 16.53
CA ARG A 101 22.42 17.59 17.36
C ARG A 101 23.71 17.52 16.54
N VAL A 102 23.74 16.67 15.50
CA VAL A 102 24.92 16.48 14.65
C VAL A 102 25.33 17.80 14.01
N ARG A 103 24.38 18.67 13.66
CA ARG A 103 24.72 19.97 13.07
C ARG A 103 25.55 20.84 14.01
N SER A 104 25.08 21.03 15.23
CA SER A 104 25.80 21.83 16.22
C SER A 104 27.17 21.25 16.50
N GLU A 105 27.26 19.92 16.66
CA GLU A 105 28.53 19.22 16.86
C GLU A 105 29.52 19.43 15.69
N GLN A 106 29.05 19.42 14.44
CA GLN A 106 29.91 19.63 13.27
C GLN A 106 30.41 21.08 13.16
N VAL A 107 29.57 22.06 13.51
CA VAL A 107 29.98 23.48 13.53
C VAL A 107 30.99 23.73 14.64
N ASP A 108 30.77 23.16 15.83
CA ASP A 108 31.71 23.28 16.95
C ASP A 108 33.06 22.61 16.62
N ARG A 109 33.02 21.43 16.00
CA ARG A 109 34.22 20.72 15.52
C ARG A 109 35.01 21.54 14.50
N ALA A 110 34.33 22.20 13.56
CA ALA A 110 34.98 23.08 12.58
C ALA A 110 35.73 24.23 13.28
N GLY A 111 35.15 24.82 14.33
CA GLY A 111 35.81 25.85 15.14
C GLY A 111 37.09 25.35 15.85
N GLU A 112 37.06 24.13 16.38
CA GLU A 112 38.26 23.50 16.97
C GLU A 112 39.36 23.31 15.93
N ILE A 113 39.01 22.83 14.73
CA ILE A 113 39.96 22.66 13.62
C ILE A 113 40.57 24.00 13.20
N PHE A 114 39.78 25.06 13.09
CA PHE A 114 40.31 26.39 12.77
C PHE A 114 41.28 26.90 13.81
N THR A 115 41.03 26.63 15.09
CA THR A 115 41.96 26.98 16.18
C THR A 115 43.30 26.24 16.04
N LEU A 116 43.27 24.97 15.64
CA LEU A 116 44.48 24.19 15.39
C LEU A 116 45.26 24.75 14.18
N ILE A 117 44.56 25.06 13.08
CA ILE A 117 45.16 25.63 11.89
C ILE A 117 45.75 27.02 12.19
N ASP A 118 45.07 27.86 12.96
CA ASP A 118 45.59 29.16 13.42
C ASP A 118 46.91 28.99 14.18
N GLY A 119 46.98 28.01 15.08
CA GLY A 119 48.21 27.66 15.81
C GLY A 119 49.35 27.27 14.87
N LEU A 120 49.08 26.40 13.87
CA LEU A 120 50.07 25.96 12.89
C LEU A 120 50.53 27.09 11.95
N ARG A 121 49.63 28.01 11.58
CA ARG A 121 49.95 29.19 10.77
C ARG A 121 50.87 30.13 11.54
N ALA A 122 50.55 30.42 12.79
CA ALA A 122 51.31 31.32 13.66
C ALA A 122 52.66 30.74 14.13
N ASP A 123 52.84 29.42 14.06
CA ASP A 123 54.08 28.78 14.48
C ASP A 123 55.24 29.15 13.55
N THR A 124 56.21 29.91 14.07
CA THR A 124 57.43 30.33 13.35
C THR A 124 58.55 29.29 13.41
N SER A 125 58.40 28.26 14.24
CA SER A 125 59.38 27.18 14.38
C SER A 125 59.27 26.11 13.28
N LEU A 126 58.12 26.03 12.60
CA LEU A 126 57.84 25.09 11.54
C LEU A 126 58.14 25.67 10.15
N SER A 127 58.83 24.91 9.32
CA SER A 127 58.96 25.22 7.89
C SER A 127 57.62 25.02 7.16
N ALA A 128 57.48 25.62 5.97
CA ALA A 128 56.26 25.47 5.17
C ALA A 128 55.93 24.00 4.87
N ALA A 129 56.94 23.16 4.60
CA ALA A 129 56.73 21.72 4.37
C ALA A 129 56.21 21.00 5.63
N GLN A 130 56.73 21.33 6.80
CA GLN A 130 56.26 20.77 8.08
C GLN A 130 54.85 21.23 8.44
N LYS A 131 54.48 22.47 8.11
CA LYS A 131 53.10 22.95 8.28
C LYS A 131 52.12 22.18 7.40
N VAL A 132 52.50 21.88 6.16
CA VAL A 132 51.67 21.05 5.27
C VAL A 132 51.46 19.66 5.85
N GLU A 133 52.53 19.01 6.30
CA GLU A 133 52.47 17.68 6.93
C GLU A 133 51.58 17.70 8.18
N ALA A 134 51.77 18.69 9.07
CA ALA A 134 50.96 18.84 10.28
C ALA A 134 49.45 19.05 9.98
N ILE A 135 49.12 19.82 8.94
CA ILE A 135 47.71 20.02 8.53
C ILE A 135 47.13 18.75 7.92
N GLN A 136 47.91 17.96 7.17
CA GLN A 136 47.46 16.67 6.63
C GLN A 136 47.17 15.62 7.70
N GLU A 137 47.85 15.68 8.83
CA GLU A 137 47.64 14.75 9.95
C GLU A 137 46.43 15.11 10.82
N LEU A 138 45.77 16.26 10.59
CA LEU A 138 44.61 16.66 11.37
C LEU A 138 43.45 15.65 11.19
N PRO A 139 42.82 15.21 12.29
CA PRO A 139 41.65 14.36 12.21
C PRO A 139 40.46 15.12 11.60
N ASP A 140 39.59 14.40 10.91
CA ASP A 140 38.33 14.88 10.31
C ASP A 140 38.47 15.81 9.09
N VAL A 141 39.70 16.14 8.66
CA VAL A 141 39.96 17.04 7.52
C VAL A 141 40.75 16.32 6.44
N GLN A 142 40.20 16.25 5.23
CA GLN A 142 40.86 15.63 4.08
C GLN A 142 41.16 16.69 3.02
N LEU A 143 42.26 17.43 3.21
CA LEU A 143 42.72 18.45 2.28
C LEU A 143 43.81 17.89 1.36
N GLU A 144 43.74 18.24 0.06
CA GLU A 144 44.85 17.95 -0.85
C GLU A 144 46.02 18.92 -0.59
N ILE A 145 47.24 18.49 -0.92
CA ILE A 145 48.47 19.29 -0.73
C ILE A 145 48.34 20.67 -1.39
N ALA A 146 47.69 20.75 -2.55
CA ALA A 146 47.46 22.00 -3.27
C ALA A 146 46.55 22.97 -2.50
N ASP A 147 45.50 22.46 -1.84
CA ASP A 147 44.58 23.27 -1.04
C ASP A 147 45.25 23.76 0.23
N ILE A 148 46.10 22.93 0.87
CA ILE A 148 46.88 23.31 2.05
C ILE A 148 47.91 24.39 1.71
N ALA A 149 48.60 24.25 0.57
CA ALA A 149 49.52 25.27 0.10
C ALA A 149 48.80 26.61 -0.17
N SER A 150 47.62 26.53 -0.79
CA SER A 150 46.77 27.71 -1.03
C SER A 150 46.33 28.36 0.29
N LEU A 151 45.88 27.55 1.25
CA LEU A 151 45.54 28.00 2.60
C LEU A 151 46.71 28.73 3.25
N LEU A 152 47.90 28.13 3.27
CA LEU A 152 49.10 28.72 3.89
C LEU A 152 49.60 29.99 3.17
N SER A 153 49.21 30.20 1.91
CA SER A 153 49.55 31.40 1.13
C SER A 153 48.60 32.59 1.35
N LEU A 154 47.41 32.35 1.92
CA LEU A 154 46.47 33.42 2.26
C LEU A 154 47.06 34.36 3.30
N ASP A 155 46.78 35.66 3.17
CA ASP A 155 47.02 36.62 4.25
C ASP A 155 46.01 36.44 5.40
N ASP A 156 46.27 37.12 6.52
CA ASP A 156 45.44 36.96 7.72
C ASP A 156 44.01 37.48 7.49
N ASP A 157 43.82 38.53 6.70
CA ASP A 157 42.50 39.09 6.39
C ASP A 157 41.67 38.13 5.52
N ALA A 158 42.29 37.50 4.53
CA ALA A 158 41.69 36.48 3.67
C ALA A 158 41.36 35.21 4.46
N TRP A 159 42.25 34.82 5.39
CA TRP A 159 42.00 33.69 6.26
C TRP A 159 40.82 33.91 7.21
N GLU A 160 40.70 35.10 7.80
CA GLU A 160 39.53 35.46 8.63
C GLU A 160 38.22 35.45 7.83
N ARG A 161 38.24 35.90 6.56
CA ARG A 161 37.06 35.78 5.67
C ARG A 161 36.65 34.33 5.47
N VAL A 162 37.59 33.44 5.17
CA VAL A 162 37.33 32.00 5.01
C VAL A 162 36.75 31.40 6.29
N LYS A 163 37.32 31.71 7.47
CA LYS A 163 36.81 31.25 8.77
C LYS A 163 35.41 31.75 9.07
N GLY A 164 35.06 32.95 8.63
CA GLY A 164 33.71 33.51 8.78
C GLY A 164 32.66 32.81 7.91
N GLU A 165 33.04 32.40 6.70
CA GLU A 165 32.10 31.86 5.70
C GLU A 165 31.80 30.37 5.90
N VAL A 166 32.83 29.56 6.21
CA VAL A 166 32.70 28.10 6.29
C VAL A 166 31.61 27.62 7.27
N PRO A 167 31.50 28.15 8.51
CA PRO A 167 30.43 27.75 9.44
C PRO A 167 29.03 28.06 8.90
N GLY A 168 28.88 29.17 8.17
CA GLY A 168 27.63 29.57 7.54
C GLY A 168 27.22 28.58 6.46
N ALA A 169 28.15 28.24 5.56
CA ALA A 169 27.93 27.23 4.52
C ALA A 169 27.57 25.87 5.12
N LEU A 170 28.30 25.42 6.15
CA LEU A 170 28.05 24.17 6.86
C LEU A 170 26.65 24.13 7.48
N ASN A 171 26.21 25.21 8.12
CA ASN A 171 24.88 25.29 8.73
C ASN A 171 23.76 25.18 7.68
N VAL A 172 23.93 25.78 6.50
CA VAL A 172 22.96 25.71 5.40
C VAL A 172 22.93 24.31 4.78
N ILE A 173 24.08 23.68 4.56
CA ILE A 173 24.17 22.34 3.99
C ILE A 173 23.55 21.30 4.93
N LEU A 174 23.87 21.39 6.23
CA LEU A 174 23.34 20.50 7.28
C LEU A 174 21.89 20.83 7.68
N LEU A 175 21.30 21.90 7.11
CA LEU A 175 19.85 22.13 7.17
C LEU A 175 19.09 21.24 6.20
N GLY A 176 19.72 20.86 5.08
CA GLY A 176 19.17 19.91 4.15
C GLY A 176 19.13 18.49 4.73
N GLU A 177 18.20 17.68 4.23
CA GLU A 177 18.19 16.25 4.51
C GLU A 177 19.35 15.57 3.75
N ILE A 178 20.32 15.04 4.49
CA ILE A 178 21.45 14.30 3.94
C ILE A 178 21.19 12.81 4.16
N ARG A 179 21.02 12.09 3.05
CA ARG A 179 20.90 10.64 2.96
C ARG A 179 22.18 10.10 2.34
N ASP A 180 22.46 8.82 2.51
CA ASP A 180 23.60 8.17 1.84
C ASP A 180 23.57 8.36 0.32
N THR A 181 22.37 8.35 -0.26
CA THR A 181 22.15 8.60 -1.70
C THR A 181 22.31 10.06 -2.10
N THR A 182 22.13 11.01 -1.17
CA THR A 182 22.19 12.45 -1.46
C THR A 182 23.50 13.10 -1.01
N LEU A 183 24.40 12.38 -0.34
CA LEU A 183 25.70 12.91 0.12
C LEU A 183 26.53 13.51 -1.03
N ALA A 184 26.66 12.81 -2.15
CA ALA A 184 27.37 13.32 -3.32
C ALA A 184 26.66 14.55 -3.95
N ALA A 185 25.33 14.62 -3.86
CA ALA A 185 24.58 15.78 -4.30
C ALA A 185 24.75 16.98 -3.35
N ALA A 186 24.80 16.74 -2.03
CA ALA A 186 25.08 17.76 -1.03
C ALA A 186 26.49 18.37 -1.22
N ARG A 187 27.52 17.52 -1.40
CA ARG A 187 28.90 17.95 -1.70
C ARG A 187 29.01 18.83 -2.93
N ARG A 188 28.25 18.54 -4.00
CA ARG A 188 28.26 19.35 -5.23
C ARG A 188 27.62 20.73 -5.07
N ARG A 189 26.82 20.94 -4.02
CA ARG A 189 26.19 22.25 -3.73
C ARG A 189 27.07 23.12 -2.85
N VAL A 190 28.14 22.59 -2.24
CA VAL A 190 29.06 23.36 -1.38
C VAL A 190 29.49 24.70 -2.02
N PRO A 191 29.93 24.74 -3.30
CA PRO A 191 30.35 26.00 -3.90
C PRO A 191 29.24 27.05 -4.03
N SER A 192 27.96 26.64 -4.04
CA SER A 192 26.84 27.58 -4.14
C SER A 192 26.50 28.29 -2.82
N TYR A 193 27.10 27.85 -1.71
CA TYR A 193 26.87 28.40 -0.38
C TYR A 193 28.06 29.21 0.14
N ILE A 194 29.07 29.44 -0.69
CA ILE A 194 30.29 30.19 -0.33
C ILE A 194 30.24 31.50 -1.09
N ASP A 195 30.03 32.61 -0.38
CA ASP A 195 30.02 33.97 -0.92
C ASP A 195 31.39 34.63 -0.74
N LEU A 196 32.43 34.00 -1.31
CA LEU A 196 33.78 34.56 -1.36
C LEU A 196 34.07 35.06 -2.77
N ARG A 197 34.59 36.29 -2.87
CA ARG A 197 34.84 36.98 -4.15
C ARG A 197 36.15 36.54 -4.82
N ASP A 198 37.09 36.04 -4.03
CA ASP A 198 38.38 35.54 -4.50
C ASP A 198 38.29 34.03 -4.73
N ASP A 199 38.70 33.58 -5.92
CA ASP A 199 38.63 32.17 -6.30
C ASP A 199 39.54 31.28 -5.43
N THR A 200 40.64 31.83 -4.90
CA THR A 200 41.59 31.14 -4.02
C THR A 200 40.97 30.96 -2.64
N GLU A 201 40.37 32.02 -2.09
CA GLU A 201 39.64 31.97 -0.82
C GLU A 201 38.46 30.99 -0.91
N ALA A 202 37.69 31.06 -2.01
CA ALA A 202 36.57 30.17 -2.28
C ALA A 202 37.03 28.70 -2.42
N GLY A 203 38.13 28.45 -3.13
CA GLY A 203 38.70 27.11 -3.29
C GLY A 203 39.07 26.48 -1.95
N VAL A 204 39.76 27.23 -1.08
CA VAL A 204 40.12 26.77 0.27
C VAL A 204 38.88 26.52 1.13
N ALA A 205 37.90 27.42 1.10
CA ALA A 205 36.63 27.24 1.82
C ALA A 205 35.87 26.00 1.36
N ILE A 206 35.82 25.73 0.04
CA ILE A 206 35.19 24.52 -0.52
C ILE A 206 35.92 23.26 -0.04
N ALA A 207 37.25 23.28 -0.03
CA ALA A 207 38.06 22.15 0.38
C ALA A 207 37.86 21.81 1.87
N LEU A 208 37.69 22.82 2.72
CA LEU A 208 37.44 22.66 4.17
C LEU A 208 36.04 22.09 4.50
N VAL A 209 35.06 22.25 3.62
CA VAL A 209 33.67 21.81 3.86
C VAL A 209 33.38 20.39 3.32
N ARG A 210 34.23 19.85 2.44
CA ARG A 210 33.97 18.62 1.66
C ARG A 210 34.09 17.32 2.48
#